data_AF-A0A7J2NR11-F1
#
_entry.id   AF-A0A7J2NR11-F1
#
_cell.length_a   1.000
_cell.length_b   1.000
_cell.length_c   1.000
_cell.angle_alpha   90.00
_cell.angle_beta   90.00
_cell.angle_gamma   90.00
#
_symmetry.space_group_name_H-M   'P 1'
#
loop_
_entity.id
_entity.type
_entity.pdbx_description
1 polymer ?
#
loop_
_entity_poly.entity_id
_entity_poly.type
_entity_poly.pdbx_seq_one_letter_code
_entity_poly.pdbx_strand_id
1 'polypeptide(L)'
;MSYCVKCGAKLDEGDKFCSSCGTPVVKVSSEEYSVASDNLIERVKELLHEGNVTRIIVKNEKGEVLLEIPATIGVIGVVLAPWLAALGAIAALATKCKIVVERRE
;
A
#
# COMPACT_ATOMS: atom_id res chain seq x y z
N MET A 1 19.05 3.66 -5.79
CA MET A 1 19.63 3.16 -7.06
C MET A 1 18.93 1.88 -7.46
N SER A 2 18.18 1.90 -8.55
CA SER A 2 17.47 0.74 -9.09
C SER A 2 18.06 0.35 -10.45
N TYR A 3 17.85 -0.91 -10.86
CA TYR A 3 18.25 -1.43 -12.16
C TYR A 3 17.00 -1.87 -12.93
N CYS A 4 17.03 -1.73 -14.25
CA CYS A 4 15.94 -2.18 -15.10
C CYS A 4 15.79 -3.71 -15.02
N VAL A 5 14.58 -4.18 -14.69
CA VAL A 5 14.24 -5.61 -14.60
C VAL A 5 14.35 -6.35 -15.93
N LYS A 6 14.34 -5.63 -17.07
CA LYS A 6 14.41 -6.23 -18.40
C LYS A 6 15.84 -6.26 -18.96
N CYS A 7 16.58 -5.16 -18.85
CA CYS A 7 17.90 -5.05 -19.51
C CYS A 7 19.07 -4.80 -18.55
N GLY A 8 18.83 -4.62 -17.25
CA GLY A 8 19.89 -4.38 -16.27
C GLY A 8 20.54 -3.00 -16.31
N ALA A 9 20.06 -2.07 -17.14
CA ALA A 9 20.56 -0.70 -17.15
C ALA A 9 20.30 0.00 -15.81
N LYS A 10 21.23 0.88 -15.41
CA LYS A 10 21.09 1.74 -14.23
C LYS A 10 19.96 2.73 -14.46
N LEU A 11 19.11 2.90 -13.46
CA LEU A 11 17.99 3.84 -13.47
C LEU A 11 18.26 4.99 -12.50
N ASP A 12 17.91 6.19 -12.92
CA ASP A 12 18.02 7.40 -12.10
C ASP A 12 16.71 7.65 -11.32
N GLU A 13 16.81 8.42 -10.22
CA GLU A 13 15.67 8.78 -9.36
C GLU A 13 14.74 9.75 -10.10
N GLY A 14 13.91 9.23 -11.00
CA GLY A 14 13.11 10.08 -11.89
C GLY A 14 12.45 9.30 -13.01
N ASP A 15 13.11 8.25 -13.47
CA ASP A 15 12.79 7.59 -14.72
C ASP A 15 11.43 6.89 -14.69
N LYS A 16 10.53 7.32 -15.59
CA LYS A 16 9.27 6.62 -15.89
C LYS A 16 9.47 5.43 -16.83
N PHE A 17 10.54 5.47 -17.62
CA PHE A 17 10.92 4.43 -18.57
C PHE A 17 12.44 4.25 -18.55
N CYS A 18 12.90 3.03 -18.80
CA CYS A 18 14.31 2.75 -18.95
C CYS A 18 14.83 3.37 -20.26
N SER A 19 15.76 4.32 -20.18
CA SER A 19 16.39 4.99 -21.34
C SER A 19 17.12 4.03 -22.30
N SER A 20 17.44 2.81 -21.86
CA SER A 20 18.14 1.82 -22.69
C SER A 20 17.19 0.88 -23.46
N CYS A 21 16.05 0.49 -22.89
CA CYS A 21 15.19 -0.54 -23.49
C CYS A 21 13.70 -0.18 -23.60
N GLY A 22 13.28 0.98 -23.07
CA GLY A 22 11.90 1.46 -23.12
C GLY A 22 10.93 0.78 -22.15
N THR A 23 11.38 -0.14 -21.29
CA THR A 23 10.49 -0.75 -20.28
C THR A 23 10.03 0.29 -19.26
N PRO A 24 8.72 0.37 -18.95
CA PRO A 24 8.22 1.27 -17.92
C PRO A 24 8.83 0.88 -16.57
N VAL A 25 9.39 1.88 -15.89
CA VAL A 25 9.91 1.77 -14.53
C VAL A 25 8.79 2.22 -13.63
N VAL A 26 8.05 1.25 -13.12
CA VAL A 26 7.01 1.51 -12.13
C VAL A 26 7.69 1.84 -10.81
N LYS A 27 7.58 3.08 -10.35
CA LYS A 27 8.03 3.46 -9.02
C LYS A 27 6.93 3.09 -8.03
N VAL A 28 7.28 2.26 -7.04
CA VAL A 28 6.41 1.94 -5.92
C VAL A 28 7.01 2.65 -4.71
N SER A 29 6.31 3.67 -4.19
CA SER A 29 6.67 4.30 -2.93
C SER A 29 5.89 3.61 -1.81
N SER A 30 6.60 3.14 -0.79
CA SER A 30 6.03 2.49 0.38
C SER A 30 6.11 3.47 1.55
N GLU A 31 4.95 3.93 2.03
CA GLU A 31 4.85 4.77 3.21
C GLU A 31 4.39 3.93 4.41
N GLU A 32 5.12 3.96 5.52
CA GLU A 32 4.74 3.28 6.76
C GLU A 32 4.15 4.29 7.76
N TYR A 33 2.91 4.06 8.16
CA TYR A 33 2.19 4.82 9.17
C TYR A 33 2.01 3.95 10.43
N SER A 34 2.54 4.38 11.57
CA SER A 34 2.21 3.77 12.87
C SER A 34 0.99 4.48 13.44
N VAL A 35 -0.15 3.80 13.49
CA VAL A 35 -1.43 4.42 13.88
C VAL A 35 -2.01 3.69 15.09
N ALA A 36 -2.52 4.45 16.07
CA ALA A 36 -3.27 3.90 17.20
C ALA A 36 -4.62 3.33 16.72
N SER A 37 -5.10 2.27 17.38
CA SER A 37 -6.23 1.44 16.93
C SER A 37 -7.50 2.20 16.56
N ASP A 38 -7.78 3.32 17.24
CA ASP A 38 -9.01 4.10 17.04
C ASP A 38 -9.04 4.88 15.71
N ASN A 39 -7.87 5.20 15.14
CA ASN A 39 -7.74 5.99 13.90
C ASN A 39 -7.41 5.14 12.65
N LEU A 40 -7.28 3.82 12.81
CA LEU A 40 -6.84 2.93 11.74
C LEU A 40 -7.86 2.85 10.59
N ILE A 41 -9.15 2.70 10.94
CA ILE A 41 -10.23 2.57 9.97
C ILE A 41 -10.44 3.88 9.20
N GLU A 42 -10.41 5.02 9.89
CA GLU A 42 -10.54 6.33 9.26
C GLU A 42 -9.39 6.59 8.29
N ARG A 43 -8.15 6.32 8.71
CA ARG A 43 -6.99 6.50 7.85
C ARG A 43 -7.03 5.61 6.61
N VAL A 44 -7.44 4.35 6.74
CA VAL A 44 -7.62 3.46 5.58
C VAL A 44 -8.68 3.99 4.63
N LYS A 45 -9.81 4.51 5.14
CA LYS A 45 -10.84 5.13 4.30
C LYS A 45 -10.34 6.38 3.57
N GLU A 46 -9.61 7.25 4.24
CA GLU A 46 -8.98 8.42 3.61
C GLU A 46 -8.03 8.03 2.48
N LEU A 47 -7.14 7.06 2.74
CA LEU A 47 -6.19 6.55 1.77
C LEU A 47 -6.88 5.94 0.53
N LEU A 48 -8.03 5.29 0.73
CA LEU A 48 -8.87 4.79 -0.36
C LEU A 48 -9.56 5.93 -1.13
N HIS A 49 -10.00 6.99 -0.45
CA HIS A 49 -10.58 8.17 -1.08
C HIS A 49 -9.56 9.00 -1.87
N GLU A 50 -8.29 9.05 -1.45
CA GLU A 50 -7.22 9.71 -2.18
C GLU A 50 -7.00 9.11 -3.58
N GLY A 51 -7.41 7.86 -3.81
CA GLY A 51 -7.40 7.20 -5.13
C GLY A 51 -6.01 6.91 -5.72
N ASN A 52 -4.93 7.31 -5.05
CA ASN A 52 -3.54 7.11 -5.47
C ASN A 52 -2.85 5.93 -4.75
N VAL A 53 -3.61 5.12 -4.02
CA VAL A 53 -3.10 3.96 -3.30
C VAL A 53 -3.45 2.71 -4.11
N THR A 54 -2.50 1.80 -4.27
CA THR A 54 -2.76 0.53 -4.98
C THR A 54 -2.86 -0.66 -4.04
N ARG A 55 -2.15 -0.61 -2.91
CA ARG A 55 -2.15 -1.68 -1.91
C ARG A 55 -1.99 -1.10 -0.52
N ILE A 56 -2.80 -1.59 0.42
CA ILE A 56 -2.69 -1.28 1.85
C ILE A 56 -2.39 -2.58 2.58
N ILE A 57 -1.30 -2.62 3.31
CA ILE A 57 -0.82 -3.79 4.05
C ILE A 57 -0.83 -3.42 5.53
N VAL A 58 -1.61 -4.14 6.32
CA VAL A 58 -1.65 -3.96 7.78
C VAL A 58 -0.77 -5.00 8.44
N LYS A 59 0.16 -4.54 9.26
CA LYS A 59 1.12 -5.34 10.01
C LYS A 59 0.91 -5.18 11.51
N ASN A 60 1.26 -6.20 12.27
CA ASN A 60 1.34 -6.10 13.73
C ASN A 60 2.69 -5.48 14.18
N GLU A 61 2.87 -5.28 15.49
CA GLU A 61 4.15 -4.79 16.05
C GLU A 61 5.35 -5.70 15.76
N LYS A 62 5.11 -7.00 15.50
CA LYS A 62 6.14 -7.98 15.14
C LYS A 62 6.52 -7.96 13.66
N GLY A 63 5.87 -7.10 12.86
CA GLY A 63 6.10 -6.98 11.41
C GLY A 63 5.39 -8.04 10.57
N GLU A 64 4.54 -8.88 11.18
CA GLU A 64 3.76 -9.89 10.48
C GLU A 64 2.56 -9.25 9.78
N VAL A 65 2.32 -9.66 8.53
CA VAL A 65 1.20 -9.17 7.73
C VAL A 65 -0.09 -9.79 8.25
N LEU A 66 -0.99 -8.95 8.76
CA LEU A 66 -2.30 -9.36 9.25
C LEU A 66 -3.36 -9.30 8.13
N LEU A 67 -3.26 -8.30 7.25
CA LEU A 67 -4.26 -8.06 6.23
C LEU A 67 -3.67 -7.29 5.04
N GLU A 68 -4.10 -7.64 3.83
CA GLU A 68 -3.71 -6.96 2.59
C GLU A 68 -4.96 -6.57 1.79
N ILE A 69 -5.11 -5.27 1.53
CA ILE A 69 -6.29 -4.67 0.89
C ILE A 69 -5.88 -4.09 -0.47
N PRO A 70 -6.47 -4.55 -1.59
CA PRO A 70 -6.27 -3.93 -2.89
C PRO A 70 -7.06 -2.63 -2.99
N ALA A 71 -6.37 -1.52 -3.29
CA ALA A 71 -6.95 -0.18 -3.42
C ALA A 71 -7.14 0.24 -4.89
N THR A 72 -7.43 -0.72 -5.78
CA THR A 72 -7.62 -0.47 -7.20
C THR A 72 -8.91 0.31 -7.51
N ILE A 73 -8.83 1.21 -8.49
CA ILE A 73 -9.98 1.93 -9.06
C ILE A 73 -11.06 0.91 -9.49
N GLY A 74 -12.26 0.98 -8.89
CA GLY A 74 -13.39 0.08 -9.18
C GLY A 74 -13.79 -0.86 -8.04
N VAL A 75 -13.00 -0.92 -6.96
CA VAL A 75 -13.34 -1.65 -5.74
C VAL A 75 -14.18 -0.74 -4.84
N ILE A 76 -15.51 -0.68 -5.05
CA ILE A 76 -16.41 0.10 -4.18
C ILE A 76 -17.51 -0.81 -3.60
N GLY A 77 -17.62 -0.80 -2.27
CA GLY A 77 -18.74 -1.38 -1.51
C GLY A 77 -18.61 -2.88 -1.21
N VAL A 78 -19.03 -3.73 -2.14
CA VAL A 78 -19.22 -5.18 -1.89
C VAL A 78 -17.90 -5.88 -1.61
N VAL A 79 -16.85 -5.47 -2.32
CA VAL A 79 -15.52 -6.07 -2.19
C VAL A 79 -14.77 -5.49 -1.00
N LEU A 80 -14.96 -4.23 -0.60
CA LEU A 80 -14.24 -3.61 0.52
C LEU A 80 -14.75 -4.05 1.91
N ALA A 81 -16.01 -4.42 2.04
CA ALA A 81 -16.65 -4.74 3.32
C ALA A 81 -15.95 -5.86 4.13
N PRO A 82 -15.51 -6.99 3.53
CA PRO A 82 -14.77 -8.04 4.25
C PRO A 82 -13.47 -7.54 4.89
N TRP A 83 -12.70 -6.72 4.16
CA TRP A 83 -11.44 -6.18 4.67
C TRP A 83 -11.65 -5.14 5.76
N LEU A 84 -12.65 -4.25 5.63
CA LEU A 84 -12.98 -3.29 6.69
C LEU A 84 -13.51 -3.99 7.95
N ALA A 85 -14.31 -5.05 7.80
CA ALA A 85 -14.77 -5.86 8.92
C ALA A 85 -13.61 -6.58 9.62
N ALA A 86 -12.68 -7.17 8.84
CA ALA A 86 -11.47 -7.78 9.38
C ALA A 86 -10.58 -6.76 10.11
N LEU A 87 -10.41 -5.56 9.54
CA LEU A 87 -9.72 -4.45 10.22
C LEU A 87 -10.40 -4.06 11.53
N GLY A 88 -11.73 -3.99 11.56
CA GLY A 88 -12.48 -3.68 12.78
C GLY A 88 -12.28 -4.73 13.87
N ALA A 89 -12.32 -6.02 13.51
CA ALA A 89 -12.04 -7.10 14.45
C ALA A 89 -10.59 -7.06 14.97
N ILE A 90 -9.62 -6.79 14.10
CA ILE A 90 -8.20 -6.65 14.48
C ILE A 90 -7.99 -5.43 15.37
N ALA A 91 -8.56 -4.27 15.01
CA ALA A 91 -8.42 -3.04 15.79
C ALA A 91 -9.07 -3.16 17.18
N ALA A 92 -10.15 -3.93 17.31
CA ALA A 92 -10.78 -4.21 18.61
C ALA A 92 -9.93 -5.11 19.52
N LEU A 93 -9.06 -5.95 18.94
CA LEU A 93 -8.25 -6.93 19.68
C LEU A 93 -6.79 -6.51 19.85
N ALA A 94 -6.24 -5.72 18.92
CA ALA A 94 -4.85 -5.29 18.89
C ALA A 94 -4.76 -3.77 19.11
N THR A 95 -4.08 -3.37 20.18
CA THR A 95 -3.90 -1.96 20.62
C THR A 95 -2.88 -1.16 19.80
N LYS A 96 -2.06 -1.83 18.98
CA LYS A 96 -1.04 -1.19 18.12
C LYS A 96 -0.87 -1.94 16.81
N CYS A 97 -1.05 -1.23 15.69
CA CYS A 97 -0.89 -1.75 14.34
C CYS A 97 -0.06 -0.79 13.49
N LYS A 98 0.65 -1.33 12.50
CA LYS A 98 1.37 -0.58 11.48
C LYS A 98 0.65 -0.71 10.14
N ILE A 99 0.47 0.40 9.45
CA ILE A 99 -0.15 0.45 8.12
C ILE A 99 0.96 0.77 7.13
N VAL A 100 1.24 -0.14 6.21
CA VAL A 100 2.15 0.04 5.11
C VAL A 100 1.33 0.30 3.85
N VAL A 101 1.53 1.43 3.22
CA VAL A 101 0.78 1.89 2.06
C VAL A 101 1.71 1.88 0.86
N GLU A 102 1.38 1.08 -0.15
CA GLU A 102 2.09 1.08 -1.43
C GLU A 102 1.34 1.96 -2.42
N ARG A 103 1.95 3.10 -2.72
CA ARG A 103 1.52 4.02 -3.78
C ARG A 103 2.33 3.72 -5.03
N ARG A 104 1.65 3.80 -6.18
CA ARG A 104 2.27 3.66 -7.50
C ARG A 104 2.41 5.07 -8.05
N GLU A 105 3.63 5.56 -8.23
CA GLU A 105 3.93 6.86 -8.86
C GLU A 105 4.21 6.73 -10.37
#